data_AF-T2STF6-F1
#
_entry.id   AF-T2STF6-F1
#
_cell.length_a   1.000
_cell.length_b   1.000
_cell.length_c   1.000
_cell.angle_alpha   90.00
_cell.angle_beta   90.00
_cell.angle_gamma   90.00
#
_symmetry.space_group_name_H-M   'P 1'
#
loop_
_entity.id
_entity.type
_entity.pdbx_description
1 polymer ?
#
loop_
_entity_poly.entity_id
_entity_poly.type
_entity_poly.pdbx_seq_one_letter_code
_entity_poly.pdbx_strand_id
1 'polypeptide(L)'
;KKVGNAVKRNLIKRRLRSLVTRHAALCQGLALVFVPKSDCYHLDFWALEKHFLEMLTSIKDYMNKALKDLKKGMTHTHAKQ
;
A
#
# COMPACT_ATOMS: atom_id res chain seq x y z
N LYS A 1 5.68 -4.87 28.45
CA LYS A 1 6.10 -4.02 27.29
C LYS A 1 7.38 -3.25 27.67
N LYS A 2 8.58 -3.71 27.30
CA LYS A 2 9.86 -3.05 27.66
C LYS A 2 10.05 -1.73 26.89
N VAL A 3 10.55 -0.69 27.58
CA VAL A 3 10.52 0.74 27.18
C VAL A 3 11.25 1.05 25.85
N GLY A 4 12.21 0.23 25.40
CA GLY A 4 12.94 0.44 24.14
C GLY A 4 12.18 0.13 22.84
N ASN A 5 11.13 -0.70 22.90
CA ASN A 5 10.36 -1.07 21.71
C ASN A 5 9.39 0.07 21.29
N ALA A 6 9.02 0.96 22.21
CA ALA A 6 8.12 2.08 21.91
C ALA A 6 8.71 3.07 20.91
N VAL A 7 9.98 3.43 21.08
CA VAL A 7 10.67 4.37 20.18
C VAL A 7 10.76 3.81 18.76
N LYS A 8 11.15 2.53 18.61
CA LYS A 8 11.24 1.86 17.31
C LYS A 8 9.88 1.81 16.59
N ARG A 9 8.81 1.43 17.30
CA ARG A 9 7.44 1.44 16.75
C ARG A 9 7.01 2.85 16.34
N ASN A 10 7.30 3.86 17.17
CA ASN A 10 6.92 5.24 16.90
C ASN A 10 7.67 5.80 15.68
N LEU A 11 8.95 5.44 15.51
CA LEU A 11 9.74 5.82 14.35
C LEU A 11 9.11 5.27 13.06
N ILE A 12 8.79 3.98 13.00
CA ILE A 12 8.18 3.38 11.82
C ILE A 12 6.81 3.99 11.52
N LYS A 13 5.98 4.19 12.54
CA LYS A 13 4.69 4.87 12.37
C LYS A 13 4.85 6.29 11.83
N ARG A 14 5.84 7.06 12.31
CA ARG A 14 6.13 8.42 11.80
C ARG A 14 6.57 8.38 10.34
N ARG A 15 7.49 7.47 9.99
CA ARG A 15 7.97 7.32 8.61
C ARG A 15 6.84 6.94 7.66
N LEU A 16 6.01 5.95 8.01
CA LEU A 16 4.85 5.54 7.21
C LEU A 16 3.85 6.69 7.02
N ARG A 17 3.53 7.44 8.08
CA ARG A 17 2.66 8.63 7.96
C ARG A 17 3.25 9.66 7.01
N SER A 18 4.56 9.92 7.10
CA SER A 18 5.26 10.83 6.20
C SER A 18 5.16 10.38 4.74
N LEU A 19 5.28 9.08 4.47
CA LEU A 19 5.17 8.52 3.11
C LEU A 19 3.75 8.67 2.55
N VAL A 20 2.73 8.37 3.36
CA VAL A 20 1.33 8.56 2.95
C VAL A 20 1.05 10.03 2.65
N THR A 21 1.52 10.97 3.48
CA THR A 21 1.36 12.40 3.20
C THR A 21 2.12 12.83 1.94
N ARG A 22 3.38 12.38 1.76
CA ARG A 22 4.21 12.73 0.60
C ARG A 22 3.63 12.22 -0.71
N HIS A 23 3.03 11.04 -0.69
CA HIS A 23 2.50 10.33 -1.85
C HIS A 23 0.97 10.22 -1.82
N ALA A 24 0.29 11.23 -1.25
CA ALA A 24 -1.16 11.19 -1.02
C ALA A 24 -1.95 10.95 -2.30
N ALA A 25 -1.52 11.54 -3.43
CA ALA A 25 -2.14 11.33 -4.74
C ALA A 25 -2.12 9.85 -5.18
N LEU A 26 -1.05 9.11 -4.85
CA LEU A 26 -0.95 7.67 -5.17
C LEU A 26 -1.81 6.80 -4.25
N CYS A 27 -2.22 7.33 -3.10
CA CYS A 27 -3.05 6.63 -2.12
C CYS A 27 -4.55 6.90 -2.30
N GLN A 28 -4.94 7.80 -3.21
CA GLN A 28 -6.32 8.19 -3.40
C GLN A 28 -7.20 6.99 -3.81
N GLY A 29 -8.34 6.83 -3.14
CA GLY A 29 -9.26 5.72 -3.36
C GLY A 29 -8.88 4.42 -2.63
N LEU A 30 -7.83 4.42 -1.82
CA LEU A 30 -7.40 3.27 -1.02
C LEU A 30 -7.63 3.52 0.47
N ALA A 31 -8.11 2.49 1.17
CA ALA A 31 -8.05 2.40 2.63
C ALA A 31 -6.84 1.53 3.03
N LEU A 32 -5.74 2.17 3.44
CA LEU A 32 -4.50 1.47 3.77
C LEU A 32 -4.34 1.23 5.27
N VAL A 33 -4.14 -0.03 5.66
CA VAL A 33 -3.84 -0.43 7.05
C VAL A 33 -2.45 -1.05 7.11
N PHE A 34 -1.52 -0.41 7.81
CA PHE A 34 -0.15 -0.90 7.97
C PHE A 34 0.03 -1.64 9.30
N VAL A 35 0.43 -2.92 9.21
CA VAL A 35 0.79 -3.75 10.37
C VAL A 35 2.31 -4.02 10.33
N PRO A 36 3.14 -3.24 11.04
CA PRO A 36 4.57 -3.42 11.03
C PRO A 36 4.98 -4.73 11.71
N LYS A 37 5.76 -5.56 11.00
CA LYS A 37 6.40 -6.78 11.54
C LYS A 37 7.55 -6.42 12.48
N SER A 38 7.95 -7.37 13.34
CA SER A 38 8.99 -7.20 14.37
C SER A 38 10.27 -6.55 13.85
N ASP A 39 10.71 -6.90 12.64
CA ASP A 39 12.06 -6.57 12.13
C ASP A 39 12.08 -5.37 11.17
N CYS A 40 10.96 -4.69 10.98
CA CYS A 40 10.86 -3.57 10.04
C CYS A 40 11.63 -2.30 10.46
N TYR A 41 12.05 -2.21 11.73
CA TYR A 41 12.71 -1.01 12.26
C TYR A 41 14.15 -0.80 11.76
N HIS A 42 14.76 -1.84 11.18
CA HIS A 42 16.10 -1.78 10.59
C HIS A 42 16.13 -1.10 9.23
N LEU A 43 14.98 -1.03 8.54
CA LEU A 43 14.89 -0.35 7.26
C LEU A 43 15.18 1.14 7.46
N ASP A 44 16.10 1.68 6.66
CA ASP A 44 16.22 3.12 6.55
C ASP A 44 14.99 3.71 5.83
N PHE A 45 14.90 5.04 5.81
CA PHE A 45 13.74 5.71 5.23
C PHE A 45 13.61 5.47 3.72
N TRP A 46 14.73 5.40 3.00
CA TRP A 46 14.75 5.26 1.54
C TRP A 46 14.34 3.86 1.10
N ALA A 47 14.84 2.83 1.79
CA ALA A 47 14.43 1.46 1.59
C ALA A 47 12.92 1.31 1.89
N LEU A 48 12.44 1.94 2.96
CA LEU A 48 11.00 1.94 3.28
C LEU A 48 10.16 2.64 2.19
N GLU A 49 10.61 3.79 1.68
CA GLU A 49 9.94 4.52 0.59
C GLU A 49 9.88 3.68 -0.69
N LYS A 50 11.00 3.03 -1.06
CA LYS A 50 11.06 2.13 -2.21
C LYS A 50 10.01 1.03 -2.12
N HIS A 51 9.98 0.30 -0.99
CA HIS A 51 9.01 -0.79 -0.79
C HIS A 51 7.56 -0.29 -0.74
N PHE A 52 7.34 0.91 -0.21
CA PHE A 52 6.03 1.54 -0.20
C PHE A 52 5.52 1.82 -1.64
N LEU A 53 6.38 2.35 -2.51
CA LEU A 53 6.03 2.62 -3.91
C LEU A 53 5.84 1.34 -4.73
N GLU A 54 6.69 0.33 -4.53
CA GLU A 54 6.55 -1.00 -5.13
C GLU A 54 5.19 -1.63 -4.78
N MET A 55 4.80 -1.57 -3.51
CA MET A 55 3.51 -2.06 -3.04
C MET A 55 2.34 -1.30 -3.69
N LEU A 56 2.36 0.03 -3.72
CA LEU A 56 1.29 0.83 -4.34
C LEU A 56 1.14 0.52 -5.83
N THR A 57 2.26 0.35 -6.53
CA THR A 57 2.27 -0.01 -7.96
C THR A 57 1.63 -1.38 -8.16
N SER A 58 2.00 -2.36 -7.34
CA SER A 58 1.42 -3.71 -7.37
C SER A 58 -0.10 -3.71 -7.11
N ILE A 59 -0.58 -2.92 -6.14
CA ILE A 59 -2.02 -2.77 -5.87
C ILE A 59 -2.74 -2.17 -7.08
N LYS A 60 -2.18 -1.12 -7.68
CA LYS A 60 -2.77 -0.46 -8.86
C LYS A 60 -2.87 -1.42 -10.04
N ASP A 61 -1.82 -2.21 -10.29
CA ASP A 61 -1.81 -3.20 -11.36
C ASP A 61 -2.85 -4.29 -11.14
N TYR A 62 -3.02 -4.73 -9.89
CA TYR A 62 -4.06 -5.67 -9.52
C TYR A 62 -5.46 -5.10 -9.78
N MET A 63 -5.73 -3.87 -9.35
CA MET A 63 -7.02 -3.20 -9.59
C MET A 63 -7.31 -3.03 -11.09
N ASN A 64 -6.30 -2.67 -11.89
CA ASN A 64 -6.44 -2.53 -13.33
C ASN A 64 -6.79 -3.86 -14.01
N LYS A 65 -6.21 -4.97 -13.56
CA LYS A 65 -6.55 -6.31 -14.05
C LYS A 65 -7.99 -6.68 -13.68
N ALA A 66 -8.37 -6.53 -12.41
CA ALA A 66 -9.72 -6.81 -11.95
C ALA A 66 -10.79 -6.02 -12.73
N LEU A 67 -10.52 -4.74 -13.02
CA LEU A 67 -11.42 -3.91 -13.82
C LEU A 67 -11.53 -4.39 -15.28
N LYS A 68 -10.44 -4.85 -15.89
CA LYS A 68 -10.46 -5.42 -17.24
C LYS A 68 -11.30 -6.69 -17.29
N ASP A 69 -11.13 -7.57 -16.31
CA ASP A 69 -11.85 -8.84 -16.23
C ASP A 69 -13.37 -8.61 -16.04
N LEU A 70 -13.74 -7.65 -15.19
CA LEU A 70 -15.14 -7.25 -15.01
C LEU A 70 -15.76 -6.73 -16.31
N LYS A 71 -15.07 -5.84 -17.03
CA LYS A 71 -15.53 -5.30 -18.32
C LYS A 71 -15.71 -6.40 -19.38
N LYS A 72 -14.78 -7.36 -19.43
CA LYS A 72 -14.87 -8.52 -20.34
C LYS A 72 -16.13 -9.36 -20.04
N GLY A 73 -16.42 -9.62 -18.77
CA GLY A 73 -17.65 -10.31 -18.35
C GLY A 73 -18.94 -9.59 -18.78
N MET A 74 -18.99 -8.27 -18.63
CA MET A 74 -20.14 -7.46 -19.05
C MET A 74 -20.35 -7.50 -20.58
N THR A 75 -19.30 -7.40 -21.39
CA THR A 75 -19.43 -7.47 -22.85
C THR A 75 -19.96 -8.81 -23.36
N HIS A 76 -19.64 -9.92 -22.67
CA HIS A 76 -20.18 -11.24 -23.01
C HIS A 76 -21.65 -11.41 -22.59
N THR A 77 -22.12 -10.63 -21.62
CA THR A 77 -23.52 -10.70 -21.14
C THR A 77 -24.47 -9.92 -22.07
N HIS A 78 -24.01 -8.80 -22.65
CA HIS A 78 -24.79 -8.01 -23.60
C HIS A 78 -24.80 -8.56 -25.04
N ALA A 79 -23.97 -9.55 -25.36
CA ALA A 79 -23.93 -10.19 -26.69
C ALA A 79 -24.89 -11.39 -26.83
N LYS A 80 -25.73 -11.65 -25.82
CA LYS A 80 -26.82 -12.64 -25.87
C LYS A 80 -28.18 -11.92 -25.86
N GLN A 81 -28.52 -11.23 -26.94
CA GLN A 81 -29.89 -10.84 -27.28
C GLN A 81 -30.10 -11.08 -28.77
#